data_AF-A0A1G9FH65-F1
#
_entry.id   AF-A0A1G9FH65-F1
#
_cell.length_a   1.000
_cell.length_b   1.000
_cell.length_c   1.000
_cell.angle_alpha   90.00
_cell.angle_beta   90.00
_cell.angle_gamma   90.00
#
_symmetry.space_group_name_H-M   'P 1'
#
loop_
_entity.id
_entity.type
_entity.pdbx_description
1 polymer ?
#
loop_
_entity_poly.entity_id
_entity_poly.type
_entity_poly.pdbx_seq_one_letter_code
_entity_poly.pdbx_strand_id
1 'polypeptide(L)'
;MKSKIFDMRSVTCGLVPAIVSQLGEVSEPVVDFHIRPGIREEIMSGFGSGGEWDIEIISAIGFDVLRFTPKKKCIVSDLNIVEY
;
A
#
# COMPACT_ATOMS: atom_id res chain seq x y z
N MET A 1 2.84 9.28 15.68
CA MET A 1 3.11 8.02 14.97
C MET A 1 4.18 8.31 13.92
N LYS A 2 5.31 7.58 13.91
CA LYS A 2 6.35 7.77 12.88
C LYS A 2 6.01 6.87 11.70
N SER A 3 5.53 7.45 10.60
CA SER A 3 5.38 6.74 9.32
C SER A 3 6.70 6.82 8.58
N LYS A 4 7.17 5.69 8.02
CA LYS A 4 8.37 5.69 7.18
C LYS A 4 7.96 5.85 5.73
N ILE A 5 8.60 6.80 5.05
CA ILE A 5 8.29 7.13 3.66
C ILE A 5 9.43 6.61 2.78
N PHE A 6 9.09 5.82 1.77
CA PHE A 6 10.01 5.36 0.73
C PHE A 6 9.64 5.97 -0.61
N ASP A 7 10.64 6.54 -1.29
CA ASP A 7 10.42 7.11 -2.61
C ASP A 7 10.78 6.08 -3.69
N MET A 8 9.76 5.59 -4.40
CA MET A 8 9.88 4.58 -5.45
C MET A 8 9.43 5.10 -6.83
N ARG A 9 9.34 6.42 -6.99
CA ARG A 9 8.91 7.04 -8.26
C ARG A 9 9.82 6.70 -9.44
N SER A 10 11.10 6.44 -9.17
CA SER A 10 12.09 6.03 -10.18
C SER A 10 12.02 4.53 -10.52
N VAL A 11 11.29 3.71 -9.76
CA VAL A 11 11.22 2.26 -9.96
C VAL A 11 10.20 1.96 -11.05
N THR A 12 10.69 1.64 -12.24
CA THR A 12 9.85 1.40 -13.41
C THR A 12 9.47 -0.06 -13.62
N CYS A 13 10.35 -0.98 -13.22
CA CYS A 13 10.17 -2.43 -13.31
C CYS A 13 10.40 -3.06 -11.93
N GLY A 14 9.64 -4.10 -11.59
CA GLY A 14 9.79 -4.79 -10.30
C GLY A 14 9.36 -3.97 -9.08
N LEU A 15 8.39 -3.07 -9.23
CA LEU A 15 7.92 -2.25 -8.12
C LEU A 15 7.34 -3.10 -6.98
N VAL A 16 6.55 -4.12 -7.32
CA VAL A 16 5.93 -5.04 -6.36
C VAL A 16 6.99 -5.78 -5.52
N PRO A 17 7.98 -6.49 -6.11
CA PRO A 17 9.01 -7.15 -5.32
C PRO A 17 9.88 -6.16 -4.53
N ALA A 18 10.13 -4.95 -5.04
CA ALA A 18 10.88 -3.93 -4.31
C ALA A 18 10.15 -3.48 -3.03
N ILE A 19 8.84 -3.21 -3.13
CA ILE A 19 8.00 -2.86 -1.99
C ILE A 19 7.92 -4.03 -1.00
N VAL A 20 7.71 -5.27 -1.46
CA VAL A 20 7.66 -6.45 -0.58
C VAL A 20 8.97 -6.64 0.18
N SER A 21 10.11 -6.43 -0.48
CA SER A 21 11.43 -6.46 0.18
C SER A 21 11.51 -5.43 1.31
N GLN A 22 11.10 -4.18 1.05
CA GLN A 22 11.11 -3.13 2.07
C GLN A 22 10.14 -3.44 3.22
N LEU A 23 8.96 -3.98 2.92
CA LEU A 23 7.99 -4.39 3.96
C LEU A 23 8.53 -5.50 4.86
N GLY A 24 9.40 -6.38 4.36
CA GLY A 24 10.06 -7.41 5.17
C GLY A 24 11.17 -6.86 6.09
N GLU A 25 11.74 -5.70 5.76
CA GLU A 25 12.85 -5.09 6.51
C GLU A 25 12.38 -4.05 7.54
N VAL A 26 11.18 -3.49 7.38
CA VAL A 26 10.61 -2.47 8.28
C VAL A 26 9.85 -3.06 9.45
N SER A 27 10.05 -2.50 10.64
CA SER A 27 9.29 -2.83 11.86
C SER A 27 8.20 -1.80 12.15
N GLU A 28 8.01 -0.85 11.24
CA GLU A 28 7.16 0.31 11.43
C GLU A 28 5.70 -0.06 11.18
N PRO A 29 4.76 0.44 12.01
CA PRO A 29 3.36 0.06 11.90
C PRO A 29 2.65 0.72 10.72
N VAL A 30 3.25 1.72 10.07
CA VAL A 30 2.70 2.38 8.88
C VAL A 30 3.86 2.74 7.97
N VAL A 31 3.76 2.34 6.71
CA VAL A 31 4.78 2.57 5.68
C VAL A 31 4.13 3.19 4.47
N ASP A 32 4.62 4.35 4.04
CA ASP A 32 4.14 5.08 2.89
C ASP A 32 5.17 4.95 1.74
N PHE A 33 4.71 4.61 0.54
CA PHE A 33 5.53 4.52 -0.66
C PHE A 33 5.04 5.54 -1.68
N HIS A 34 5.92 6.45 -2.10
CA HIS A 34 5.63 7.34 -3.21
C HIS A 34 5.93 6.63 -4.53
N ILE A 35 4.92 6.52 -5.37
CA ILE A 35 4.98 5.81 -6.64
C ILE A 35 4.55 6.73 -7.78
N ARG A 36 4.96 6.37 -9.01
CA ARG A 36 4.54 7.12 -10.20
C ARG A 36 3.01 7.03 -10.35
N PRO A 37 2.35 8.09 -10.83
CA PRO A 37 0.91 8.06 -11.00
C PRO A 37 0.48 7.02 -12.04
N GLY A 38 -0.70 6.44 -11.87
CA GLY A 38 -1.35 5.60 -12.90
C GLY A 38 -0.93 4.13 -12.90
N ILE A 39 -0.29 3.65 -11.83
CA ILE A 39 0.10 2.24 -11.68
C ILE A 39 -0.82 1.46 -10.74
N ARG A 40 -1.98 2.03 -10.38
CA ARG A 40 -2.94 1.41 -9.46
C ARG A 40 -3.32 0.00 -9.92
N GLU A 41 -3.55 -0.19 -11.22
CA GLU A 41 -3.87 -1.49 -11.79
C GLU A 41 -2.69 -2.48 -11.68
N GLU A 42 -1.46 -2.03 -11.94
CA GLU A 42 -0.25 -2.83 -11.76
C GLU A 42 -0.08 -3.25 -10.29
N ILE A 43 -0.33 -2.33 -9.36
CA ILE A 43 -0.29 -2.58 -7.92
C ILE A 43 -1.36 -3.57 -7.52
N MET A 44 -2.62 -3.37 -7.92
CA MET A 44 -3.69 -4.31 -7.58
C MET A 44 -3.49 -5.68 -8.22
N SER A 45 -2.94 -5.73 -9.44
CA SER A 45 -2.60 -6.99 -10.10
C SER A 45 -1.43 -7.71 -9.42
N GLY A 46 -0.42 -6.97 -8.96
CA GLY A 46 0.78 -7.55 -8.36
C GLY A 46 0.66 -7.88 -6.87
N PHE A 47 -0.03 -7.04 -6.09
CA PHE A 47 -0.27 -7.26 -4.66
C PHE A 47 -1.56 -8.03 -4.37
N GLY A 48 -2.52 -8.05 -5.31
CA GLY A 48 -3.83 -8.63 -5.09
C GLY A 48 -4.52 -8.02 -3.86
N SER A 49 -4.94 -8.89 -2.93
CA SER A 49 -5.62 -8.51 -1.67
C SER A 49 -4.68 -8.00 -0.56
N GLY A 50 -3.40 -7.77 -0.87
CA GLY A 50 -2.40 -7.22 0.05
C GLY A 50 -1.86 -8.19 1.11
N GLY A 51 -2.30 -9.45 1.11
CA GLY A 51 -1.81 -10.47 2.05
C GLY A 51 -2.02 -10.06 3.52
N GLU A 52 -0.93 -10.01 4.28
CA GLU A 52 -0.86 -9.61 5.69
C GLU A 52 -0.88 -8.08 5.90
N TRP A 53 -0.87 -7.31 4.82
CA TRP A 53 -0.90 -5.85 4.84
C TRP A 53 -2.17 -5.33 4.19
N ASP A 54 -2.70 -4.27 4.77
CA ASP A 54 -3.77 -3.45 4.20
C ASP A 54 -3.13 -2.39 3.31
N ILE A 55 -3.71 -2.19 2.12
CA ILE A 55 -3.16 -1.33 1.08
C ILE A 55 -4.14 -0.21 0.79
N GLU A 56 -3.73 1.01 1.10
CA GLU A 56 -4.44 2.23 0.72
C GLU A 56 -3.66 2.97 -0.37
N ILE A 57 -4.36 3.40 -1.43
CA ILE A 57 -3.78 4.20 -2.51
C ILE A 57 -4.37 5.61 -2.41
N ILE A 58 -3.55 6.57 -2.04
CA ILE A 58 -3.92 7.98 -1.92
C ILE A 58 -3.33 8.71 -3.13
N SER A 59 -4.20 9.09 -4.07
CA SER A 59 -3.78 9.85 -5.24
C SER A 59 -3.53 11.31 -4.88
N ALA A 60 -2.30 11.77 -5.09
CA ALA A 60 -1.88 13.15 -4.89
C ALA A 60 -1.43 13.78 -6.22
N ILE A 61 -1.30 15.11 -6.24
CA ILE A 61 -0.84 15.82 -7.42
C ILE A 61 0.64 15.53 -7.64
N GLY A 62 0.95 14.80 -8.72
CA GLY A 62 2.31 14.48 -9.16
C GLY A 62 2.84 13.10 -8.77
N PHE A 63 2.19 12.39 -7.84
CA PHE A 63 2.52 11.01 -7.47
C PHE A 63 1.35 10.35 -6.72
N ASP A 64 1.28 9.03 -6.79
CA ASP A 64 0.39 8.25 -5.95
C ASP A 64 1.14 7.86 -4.66
N VAL A 65 0.43 7.74 -3.55
CA VAL A 65 0.98 7.25 -2.28
C VAL A 65 0.36 5.90 -1.98
N LEU A 66 1.19 4.87 -1.88
CA LEU A 66 0.79 3.57 -1.36
C LEU A 66 1.08 3.51 0.13
N ARG A 67 0.03 3.45 0.93
CA ARG A 67 0.15 3.22 2.36
C ARG A 67 -0.08 1.75 2.66
N PHE A 68 0.90 1.15 3.33
CA PHE A 68 0.79 -0.19 3.89
C PHE A 68 0.65 -0.09 5.39
N THR A 69 -0.41 -0.73 5.88
CA THR A 69 -0.67 -0.88 7.31
C THR A 69 -0.74 -2.38 7.60
N PRO A 70 -0.02 -2.93 8.58
CA PRO A 70 -0.12 -4.35 8.88
C PRO A 70 -1.55 -4.64 9.28
N LYS A 71 -2.15 -5.69 8.69
CA LYS A 71 -3.44 -6.20 9.16
C LYS A 71 -3.21 -6.76 10.56
N LYS A 72 -3.36 -5.91 11.58
CA LYS A 72 -3.82 -6.43 12.88
C LYS A 72 -5.04 -7.27 12.54
N LYS A 73 -5.11 -8.50 13.06
CA LYS A 73 -6.35 -9.29 13.08
C LYS A 73 -7.41 -8.46 13.81
N CYS A 74 -7.98 -7.51 13.11
CA CYS A 74 -9.09 -6.72 13.55
C CYS A 74 -10.26 -7.58 13.12
N ILE A 75 -10.75 -8.33 14.09
CA ILE A 75 -12.03 -9.02 14.02
C ILE A 75 -13.05 -7.88 13.93
N VAL A 76 -13.33 -7.40 12.73
CA VAL A 76 -14.39 -6.42 12.51
C VAL A 76 -15.29 -6.99 11.43
N SER A 77 -16.27 -7.70 11.98
CA SER A 77 -17.60 -7.97 11.48
C SER A 77 -18.05 -7.08 10.32
N ASP A 78 -18.53 -7.73 9.27
CA ASP A 78 -19.72 -7.37 8.51
C ASP A 78 -20.22 -5.93 8.68
N LEU A 79 -19.90 -5.06 7.72
CA LEU A 79 -20.64 -3.82 7.49
C LEU A 79 -21.13 -3.84 6.04
N ASN A 80 -22.09 -4.73 5.83
CA ASN A 80 -23.19 -4.50 4.92
C ASN A 80 -24.06 -3.38 5.53
N ILE A 81 -24.22 -2.25 4.84
CA ILE A 81 -25.48 -1.50 4.76
C ILE A 81 -25.44 -0.67 3.46
N VAL A 82 -26.40 -1.00 2.61
CA VAL A 82 -26.87 -0.28 1.42
C VAL A 82 -27.50 1.04 1.87
N GLU A 83 -27.21 2.14 1.17
CA GLU A 83 -28.06 3.34 1.22
C GLU A 83 -28.89 3.47 -0.07
N TYR A 84 -30.12 3.92 0.15
CA TYR A 84 -31.38 3.77 -0.59
C TYR A 84 -31.44 4.27 -2.04
#